data_AF-A0A951YC91-F1
#
_entry.id   AF-A0A951YC91-F1
#
_cell.length_a   1.000
_cell.length_b   1.000
_cell.length_c   1.000
_cell.angle_alpha   90.00
_cell.angle_beta   90.00
_cell.angle_gamma   90.00
#
_symmetry.space_group_name_H-M   'P 1'
#
loop_
_entity.id
_entity.type
_entity.pdbx_description
1 polymer ?
#
loop_
_entity_poly.entity_id
_entity_poly.type
_entity_poly.pdbx_seq_one_letter_code
_entity_poly.pdbx_strand_id
1 'polypeptide(L)'
;MRRLLVLITLSLSSLSSTGKSIPVLDSLFINSLSKDYSEESMIGFFNVVDSLDAIAYLIANEPNSLAQYARHRNRPAGKIEELSQLSDSIGMDAALELLGSRHVPGVTYDTTTPEWYYLPDFKNEPLYVKGIRQLLFSANIYQRAIAYKLIGATKDTVFSPAVVKSIGNEGDNYAGVWNAYAVSQIARKATTEIFEYIVKYEHFGDAHIIPLYLQMDTLSILNTSYRKISDTNKKAQVLALQAIALLDSSERPLTYITTALNTWDEDLKGYAVAALGMYQKSDLLQYLKPLAANPKLKPIIIQVLRNSSSNRDREFANSLSE
;
A
#
# COMPACT_ATOMS: atom_id res chain seq x y z
N MET A 1 -10.29 12.69 24.70
CA MET A 1 -11.16 11.85 23.85
C MET A 1 -12.39 12.65 23.41
N ARG A 2 -12.27 13.43 22.32
CA ARG A 2 -13.41 14.11 21.68
C ARG A 2 -13.31 13.83 20.18
N ARG A 3 -14.40 13.30 19.61
CA ARG A 3 -14.58 13.12 18.16
C ARG A 3 -14.57 14.51 17.51
N LEU A 4 -13.61 14.77 16.62
CA LEU A 4 -13.52 16.01 15.87
C LEU A 4 -14.21 15.78 14.52
N LEU A 5 -15.48 16.20 14.42
CA LEU A 5 -16.19 16.34 13.16
C LEU A 5 -15.76 17.68 12.54
N VAL A 6 -14.98 17.66 11.46
CA VAL A 6 -14.56 18.87 10.75
C VAL A 6 -15.65 19.23 9.74
N LEU A 7 -16.42 20.29 10.04
CA LEU A 7 -17.39 20.91 9.15
C LEU A 7 -16.64 21.81 8.15
N ILE A 8 -16.48 21.36 6.91
CA ILE A 8 -15.92 22.19 5.81
C ILE A 8 -17.05 23.02 5.19
N THR A 9 -17.05 24.32 5.45
CA THR A 9 -17.89 25.30 4.74
C THR A 9 -17.22 25.69 3.41
N LEU A 10 -17.65 25.06 2.31
CA LEU A 10 -17.28 25.43 0.93
C LEU A 10 -18.07 26.66 0.47
N SER A 11 -17.38 27.79 0.26
CA SER A 11 -17.86 28.91 -0.57
C SER A 11 -17.40 28.70 -2.01
N LEU A 12 -18.31 28.26 -2.89
CA LEU A 12 -18.08 28.04 -4.31
C LEU A 12 -18.28 29.34 -5.08
N SER A 13 -17.21 29.89 -5.67
CA SER A 13 -17.30 30.78 -6.83
C SER A 13 -17.02 29.97 -8.10
N SER A 14 -17.98 30.02 -9.02
CA SER A 14 -18.09 29.22 -10.24
C SER A 14 -16.86 29.27 -11.15
N LEU A 15 -16.20 28.12 -11.32
CA LEU A 15 -15.60 27.75 -12.61
C LEU A 15 -16.44 26.61 -13.19
N SER A 16 -16.93 26.80 -14.40
CA SER A 16 -17.66 25.79 -15.17
C SER A 16 -16.73 24.63 -15.50
N SER A 17 -16.80 23.52 -14.76
CA SER A 17 -16.26 22.26 -15.21
C SER A 17 -17.32 21.57 -16.07
N THR A 18 -17.04 21.44 -17.36
CA THR A 18 -17.68 20.44 -18.23
C THR A 18 -17.06 19.05 -18.01
N GLY A 19 -16.37 18.86 -16.88
CA GLY A 19 -15.64 17.65 -16.50
C GLY A 19 -16.52 16.73 -15.66
N LYS A 20 -16.24 15.43 -15.71
CA LYS A 20 -16.98 14.40 -14.94
C LYS A 20 -16.50 14.32 -13.50
N SER A 21 -15.62 15.23 -13.05
CA SER A 21 -15.01 15.22 -11.73
C SER A 21 -16.00 15.44 -10.60
N ILE A 22 -15.74 14.78 -9.46
CA ILE A 22 -16.50 15.00 -8.23
C ILE A 22 -16.14 16.40 -7.70
N PRO A 23 -17.12 17.31 -7.50
CA PRO A 23 -16.85 18.69 -7.07
C PRO A 23 -16.01 18.82 -5.79
N VAL A 24 -16.12 17.84 -4.89
CA VAL A 24 -15.31 17.79 -3.67
C VAL A 24 -13.83 17.53 -3.98
N LEU A 25 -13.53 16.60 -4.90
CA LEU A 25 -12.16 16.32 -5.31
C LEU A 25 -11.54 17.54 -6.03
N ASP A 26 -12.30 18.20 -6.89
CA ASP A 26 -11.86 19.43 -7.55
C ASP A 26 -11.54 20.54 -6.54
N SER A 27 -12.43 20.76 -5.57
CA SER A 27 -12.24 21.77 -4.54
C SER A 27 -11.00 21.49 -3.69
N LEU A 28 -10.81 20.24 -3.30
CA LEU A 28 -9.64 19.80 -2.53
C LEU A 28 -8.35 19.92 -3.35
N PHE A 29 -8.40 19.63 -4.66
CA PHE A 29 -7.25 19.74 -5.55
C PHE A 29 -6.89 21.21 -5.81
N ILE A 30 -7.88 22.09 -5.98
CA ILE A 30 -7.63 23.53 -6.08
C ILE A 30 -6.98 24.05 -4.78
N ASN A 31 -7.49 23.61 -3.62
CA ASN A 31 -6.90 24.00 -2.34
C ASN A 31 -5.46 23.48 -2.18
N SER A 32 -5.16 22.28 -2.67
CA SER A 32 -3.81 21.72 -2.62
C SER A 32 -2.78 22.51 -3.42
N LEU A 33 -3.20 23.33 -4.38
CA LEU A 33 -2.32 24.24 -5.13
C LEU A 33 -1.92 25.50 -4.35
N SER A 34 -2.53 25.76 -3.18
CA SER A 34 -2.21 26.91 -2.33
C SER A 34 -0.79 26.83 -1.77
N LYS A 35 -0.10 27.97 -1.64
CA LYS A 35 1.25 28.01 -1.05
C LYS A 35 1.27 27.60 0.42
N ASP A 36 0.20 27.88 1.15
CA ASP A 36 0.08 27.64 2.60
C ASP A 36 -0.52 26.26 2.91
N TYR A 37 -0.42 25.31 1.97
CA TYR A 37 -1.03 24.00 2.13
C TYR A 37 -0.38 23.22 3.28
N SER A 38 -1.23 22.76 4.21
CA SER A 38 -0.83 22.17 5.49
C SER A 38 -1.05 20.66 5.54
N GLU A 39 -0.45 20.03 6.56
CA GLU A 39 -0.69 18.61 6.89
C GLU A 39 -2.17 18.29 7.13
N GLU A 40 -2.87 19.13 7.89
CA GLU A 40 -4.29 18.95 8.18
C GLU A 40 -5.13 18.94 6.90
N SER A 41 -4.82 19.86 5.97
CA SER A 41 -5.51 19.92 4.67
C SER A 41 -5.25 18.67 3.83
N MET A 42 -4.04 18.13 3.90
CA MET A 42 -3.65 16.90 3.20
C MET A 42 -4.37 15.67 3.75
N ILE A 43 -4.52 15.53 5.07
CA ILE A 43 -5.24 14.39 5.67
C ILE A 43 -6.68 14.33 5.14
N GLY A 44 -7.35 15.48 5.06
CA GLY A 44 -8.67 15.58 4.44
C GLY A 44 -8.67 15.15 2.97
N PHE A 45 -7.64 15.53 2.22
CA PHE A 45 -7.46 15.12 0.82
C PHE A 45 -7.32 13.60 0.68
N PHE A 46 -6.47 12.98 1.50
CA PHE A 46 -6.20 11.54 1.43
C PHE A 46 -7.43 10.70 1.73
N ASN A 47 -8.19 11.07 2.75
CA ASN A 47 -9.43 10.36 3.09
C ASN A 47 -10.40 10.31 1.91
N VAL A 48 -10.51 11.41 1.15
CA VAL A 48 -11.36 11.44 -0.05
C VAL A 48 -10.78 10.55 -1.15
N VAL A 49 -9.48 10.64 -1.44
CA VAL A 49 -8.85 9.80 -2.47
C VAL A 49 -8.94 8.32 -2.13
N ASP A 50 -8.66 7.93 -0.90
CA ASP A 50 -8.74 6.53 -0.44
C ASP A 50 -10.17 6.00 -0.56
N SER A 51 -11.16 6.82 -0.19
CA SER A 51 -12.57 6.45 -0.36
C SER A 51 -12.91 6.21 -1.84
N LEU A 52 -12.43 7.07 -2.73
CA LEU A 52 -12.67 6.93 -4.17
C LEU A 52 -11.93 5.74 -4.79
N ASP A 53 -10.70 5.46 -4.35
CA ASP A 53 -9.91 4.30 -4.79
C ASP A 53 -10.56 2.99 -4.33
N ALA A 54 -11.07 2.94 -3.08
CA ALA A 54 -11.80 1.80 -2.55
C ALA A 54 -13.10 1.52 -3.33
N ILE A 55 -13.87 2.57 -3.65
CA ILE A 55 -15.07 2.43 -4.50
C ILE A 55 -14.69 1.91 -5.88
N ALA A 56 -13.66 2.48 -6.52
CA ALA A 56 -13.20 2.05 -7.83
C ALA A 56 -12.78 0.56 -7.83
N TYR A 57 -12.10 0.11 -6.78
CA TYR A 57 -11.74 -1.29 -6.58
C TYR A 57 -12.96 -2.20 -6.49
N LEU A 58 -13.96 -1.83 -5.68
CA LEU A 58 -15.19 -2.62 -5.51
C LEU A 58 -16.00 -2.69 -6.80
N ILE A 59 -16.08 -1.59 -7.56
CA ILE A 59 -16.74 -1.58 -8.87
C ILE A 59 -16.05 -2.57 -9.83
N ALA A 60 -14.72 -2.58 -9.83
CA ALA A 60 -13.93 -3.42 -10.74
C ALA A 60 -13.98 -4.91 -10.38
N ASN A 61 -14.03 -5.27 -9.10
CA ASN A 61 -13.85 -6.65 -8.64
C ASN A 61 -15.12 -7.30 -8.06
N GLU A 62 -16.07 -6.50 -7.58
CA GLU A 62 -17.29 -6.97 -6.93
C GLU A 62 -18.55 -6.19 -7.37
N PRO A 63 -18.89 -6.19 -8.66
CA PRO A 63 -20.00 -5.39 -9.18
C PRO A 63 -21.37 -5.75 -8.57
N ASN A 64 -21.52 -7.00 -8.10
CA ASN A 64 -22.73 -7.46 -7.42
C ASN A 64 -22.86 -6.92 -5.99
N SER A 65 -21.74 -6.64 -5.29
CA SER A 65 -21.73 -6.12 -3.92
C SER A 65 -22.26 -4.68 -3.88
N LEU A 66 -21.87 -3.84 -4.85
CA LEU A 66 -22.42 -2.48 -5.00
C LEU A 66 -23.90 -2.48 -5.37
N ALA A 67 -24.31 -3.36 -6.29
CA ALA A 67 -25.71 -3.49 -6.66
C ALA A 67 -26.58 -3.97 -5.48
N GLN A 68 -26.07 -4.86 -4.63
CA GLN A 68 -26.74 -5.31 -3.41
C GLN A 68 -26.82 -4.18 -2.37
N TYR A 69 -25.72 -3.45 -2.14
CA TYR A 69 -25.70 -2.32 -1.21
C TYR A 69 -26.67 -1.20 -1.64
N ALA A 70 -26.65 -0.80 -2.91
CA ALA A 70 -27.57 0.21 -3.47
C ALA A 70 -29.04 -0.22 -3.37
N ARG A 71 -29.33 -1.52 -3.58
CA ARG A 71 -30.69 -2.07 -3.39
C ARG A 71 -31.13 -2.09 -1.92
N HIS A 72 -30.20 -2.17 -0.97
CA HIS A 72 -30.50 -2.17 0.45
C HIS A 72 -30.69 -0.77 1.04
N ARG A 73 -30.03 0.27 0.52
CA ARG A 73 -30.28 1.67 0.91
C ARG A 73 -31.73 2.14 0.67
N ASN A 74 -32.42 1.49 -0.28
CA ASN A 74 -33.83 1.74 -0.59
C ASN A 74 -34.83 0.86 0.21
N ARG A 75 -34.40 0.18 1.28
CA ARG A 75 -35.28 -0.66 2.13
C ARG A 75 -35.49 -0.06 3.53
N PRO A 76 -36.66 -0.29 4.15
CA PRO A 76 -36.96 0.19 5.50
C PRO A 76 -36.07 -0.47 6.58
N ALA A 77 -35.92 0.25 7.70
CA ALA A 77 -34.83 0.19 8.67
C ALA A 77 -34.48 -1.17 9.33
N GLY A 78 -35.34 -2.19 9.23
CA GLY A 78 -35.21 -3.44 10.00
C GLY A 78 -34.10 -4.40 9.56
N LYS A 79 -33.33 -4.11 8.50
CA LYS A 79 -32.24 -4.97 7.97
C LYS A 79 -30.86 -4.29 7.96
N ILE A 80 -30.72 -3.14 8.61
CA ILE A 80 -29.54 -2.27 8.53
C ILE A 80 -28.37 -2.74 9.42
N GLU A 81 -28.64 -3.58 10.43
CA GLU A 81 -27.66 -3.89 11.49
C GLU A 81 -26.47 -4.75 11.00
N GLU A 82 -26.70 -5.76 10.15
CA GLU A 82 -25.62 -6.63 9.61
C GLU A 82 -24.71 -5.91 8.59
N LEU A 83 -25.21 -4.88 7.89
CA LEU A 83 -24.45 -4.15 6.85
C LEU A 83 -23.81 -2.86 7.36
N SER A 84 -24.25 -2.30 8.49
CA SER A 84 -23.54 -1.20 9.16
C SER A 84 -22.13 -1.59 9.56
N GLN A 85 -21.90 -2.85 9.94
CA GLN A 85 -20.57 -3.37 10.26
C GLN A 85 -19.64 -3.43 9.03
N LEU A 86 -20.20 -3.65 7.83
CA LEU A 86 -19.47 -3.63 6.56
C LEU A 86 -19.24 -2.19 6.04
N SER A 87 -20.19 -1.29 6.31
CA SER A 87 -20.13 0.15 5.99
C SER A 87 -19.10 0.89 6.85
N ASP A 88 -19.12 0.65 8.17
CA ASP A 88 -18.26 1.26 9.18
C ASP A 88 -16.80 0.85 9.03
N SER A 89 -16.53 -0.35 8.51
CA SER A 89 -15.16 -0.83 8.26
C SER A 89 -14.53 -0.30 6.97
N ILE A 90 -15.34 0.20 6.03
CA ILE A 90 -14.88 0.65 4.70
C ILE A 90 -15.00 2.18 4.54
N GLY A 91 -15.63 2.88 5.49
CA GLY A 91 -15.92 4.31 5.37
C GLY A 91 -16.96 4.61 4.29
N MET A 92 -17.81 3.64 3.95
CA MET A 92 -18.71 3.69 2.80
C MET A 92 -19.80 4.76 2.97
N ASP A 93 -20.23 5.03 4.20
CA ASP A 93 -21.17 6.10 4.49
C ASP A 93 -20.59 7.49 4.20
N ALA A 94 -19.33 7.74 4.55
CA ALA A 94 -18.65 9.00 4.21
C ALA A 94 -18.42 9.12 2.69
N ALA A 95 -18.09 8.02 2.02
CA ALA A 95 -17.90 7.98 0.58
C ALA A 95 -19.22 8.20 -0.20
N LEU A 96 -20.32 7.63 0.29
CA LEU A 96 -21.66 7.80 -0.28
C LEU A 96 -22.32 9.12 0.14
N GLU A 97 -21.93 9.70 1.28
CA GLU A 97 -22.25 11.06 1.66
C GLU A 97 -21.48 12.04 0.75
N LEU A 98 -20.21 11.81 0.44
CA LEU A 98 -19.46 12.59 -0.56
C LEU A 98 -20.07 12.51 -1.97
N LEU A 99 -20.59 11.34 -2.35
CA LEU A 99 -21.28 11.12 -3.63
C LEU A 99 -22.75 11.58 -3.64
N GLY A 100 -23.39 11.67 -2.46
CA GLY A 100 -24.83 11.92 -2.31
C GLY A 100 -25.21 13.23 -1.60
N SER A 101 -24.26 13.97 -1.04
CA SER A 101 -24.51 15.19 -0.28
C SER A 101 -23.91 16.42 -0.97
N ARG A 102 -24.68 16.95 -1.91
CA ARG A 102 -25.31 18.26 -1.75
C ARG A 102 -26.42 18.32 -2.78
N HIS A 103 -27.65 18.26 -2.29
CA HIS A 103 -28.77 18.77 -3.06
C HIS A 103 -28.46 20.25 -3.33
N VAL A 104 -27.94 20.55 -4.52
CA VAL A 104 -27.81 21.94 -4.98
C VAL A 104 -29.25 22.39 -5.27
N PRO A 105 -29.79 23.40 -4.57
CA PRO A 105 -31.16 23.83 -4.81
C PRO A 105 -31.34 24.20 -6.29
N GLY A 106 -32.24 23.49 -6.98
CA GLY A 106 -32.51 23.68 -8.41
C GLY A 106 -31.84 22.67 -9.35
N VAL A 107 -31.05 21.71 -8.86
CA VAL A 107 -30.48 20.63 -9.68
C VAL A 107 -31.24 19.33 -9.45
N THR A 108 -31.94 18.85 -10.47
CA THR A 108 -32.53 17.50 -10.50
C THR A 108 -31.44 16.50 -10.87
N TYR A 109 -31.12 15.60 -9.93
CA TYR A 109 -30.21 14.49 -10.18
C TYR A 109 -31.01 13.33 -10.77
N ASP A 110 -30.60 12.84 -11.93
CA ASP A 110 -31.15 11.61 -12.50
C ASP A 110 -30.69 10.42 -11.64
N THR A 111 -31.60 9.86 -10.85
CA THR A 111 -31.32 8.73 -9.96
C THR A 111 -31.26 7.39 -10.70
N THR A 112 -31.45 7.35 -12.02
CA THR A 112 -31.56 6.09 -12.77
C THR A 112 -30.20 5.44 -13.08
N THR A 113 -29.11 6.21 -13.03
CA THR A 113 -27.74 5.70 -13.02
C THR A 113 -26.86 6.68 -12.26
N PRO A 114 -26.29 6.32 -11.10
CA PRO A 114 -25.22 7.12 -10.52
C PRO A 114 -24.10 7.20 -11.56
N GLU A 115 -23.76 8.40 -12.03
CA GLU A 115 -22.53 8.58 -12.80
C GLU A 115 -21.36 8.31 -11.84
N TRP A 116 -20.94 7.05 -11.80
CA TRP A 116 -19.83 6.62 -10.96
C TRP A 116 -18.57 7.29 -11.47
N TYR A 117 -17.91 8.05 -10.60
CA TYR A 117 -16.63 8.63 -10.92
C TYR A 117 -15.54 7.57 -10.76
N TYR A 118 -14.91 7.20 -11.87
CA TYR A 118 -13.75 6.33 -11.85
C TYR A 118 -12.51 7.19 -11.62
N LEU A 119 -11.90 7.10 -10.43
CA LEU A 119 -10.75 7.92 -10.06
C LEU A 119 -9.61 7.92 -11.10
N PRO A 120 -9.28 6.80 -11.77
CA PRO A 120 -8.30 6.80 -12.85
C PRO A 120 -8.58 7.71 -14.04
N ASP A 121 -9.83 8.17 -14.23
CA ASP A 121 -10.18 9.14 -15.26
C ASP A 121 -9.83 10.58 -14.86
N PHE A 122 -9.59 10.87 -13.58
CA PHE A 122 -9.22 12.21 -13.09
C PHE A 122 -7.96 12.75 -13.75
N LYS A 123 -7.02 11.88 -14.17
CA LYS A 123 -5.81 12.32 -14.86
C LYS A 123 -6.07 13.02 -16.20
N ASN A 124 -7.26 12.84 -16.77
CA ASN A 124 -7.68 13.47 -18.01
C ASN A 124 -8.36 14.84 -17.80
N GLU A 125 -8.71 15.18 -16.55
CA GLU A 125 -9.40 16.43 -16.26
C GLU A 125 -8.46 17.63 -16.46
N PRO A 126 -8.94 18.73 -17.08
CA PRO A 126 -8.11 19.92 -17.33
C PRO A 126 -7.46 20.48 -16.05
N LEU A 127 -8.15 20.37 -14.92
CA LEU A 127 -7.65 20.79 -13.62
C LEU A 127 -6.41 19.98 -13.20
N TYR A 128 -6.49 18.65 -13.27
CA TYR A 128 -5.38 17.75 -12.97
C TYR A 128 -4.19 18.02 -13.91
N VAL A 129 -4.43 18.04 -15.22
CA VAL A 129 -3.38 18.21 -16.23
C VAL A 129 -2.57 19.49 -16.01
N LYS A 130 -3.25 20.57 -15.60
CA LYS A 130 -2.62 21.87 -15.31
C LYS A 130 -1.90 21.88 -13.96
N GLY A 131 -2.44 21.22 -12.94
CA GLY A 131 -1.96 21.34 -11.55
C GLY A 131 -0.97 20.27 -11.08
N ILE A 132 -1.04 19.03 -11.60
CA ILE A 132 -0.30 17.91 -10.99
C ILE A 132 1.22 18.09 -11.03
N ARG A 133 1.74 18.70 -12.10
CA ARG A 133 3.17 19.03 -12.22
C ARG A 133 3.62 20.04 -11.18
N GLN A 134 2.77 21.03 -10.89
CA GLN A 134 3.07 22.04 -9.86
C GLN A 134 3.19 21.38 -8.50
N LEU A 135 2.28 20.47 -8.16
CA LEU A 135 2.32 19.72 -6.89
C LEU A 135 3.56 18.82 -6.82
N LEU A 136 3.84 18.06 -7.88
CA LEU A 136 4.95 17.10 -7.92
C LEU A 136 6.32 17.76 -7.73
N PHE A 137 6.51 18.96 -8.28
CA PHE A 137 7.78 19.69 -8.20
C PHE A 137 7.77 20.80 -7.13
N SER A 138 6.82 20.77 -6.19
CA SER A 138 6.75 21.76 -5.13
C SER A 138 7.84 21.57 -4.08
N ALA A 139 8.28 22.68 -3.47
CA ALA A 139 9.11 22.65 -2.27
C ALA A 139 8.33 22.12 -1.03
N ASN A 140 7.00 22.26 -1.02
CA ASN A 140 6.15 21.79 0.07
C ASN A 140 5.98 20.26 0.02
N ILE A 141 6.37 19.58 1.10
CA ILE A 141 6.35 18.12 1.21
C ILE A 141 4.94 17.53 1.08
N TYR A 142 3.92 18.20 1.61
CA TYR A 142 2.53 17.74 1.59
C TYR A 142 1.93 17.83 0.18
N GLN A 143 2.32 18.86 -0.58
CA GLN A 143 1.94 18.96 -1.99
C GLN A 143 2.58 17.84 -2.83
N ARG A 144 3.86 17.52 -2.60
CA ARG A 144 4.49 16.38 -3.27
C ARG A 144 3.83 15.06 -2.89
N ALA A 145 3.52 14.85 -1.61
CA ALA A 145 2.82 13.66 -1.13
C ALA A 145 1.46 13.47 -1.82
N ILE A 146 0.67 14.55 -1.98
CA ILE A 146 -0.58 14.51 -2.76
C ILE A 146 -0.33 14.17 -4.22
N ALA A 147 0.68 14.78 -4.83
CA ALA A 147 1.01 14.49 -6.22
C ALA A 147 1.30 12.99 -6.40
N TYR A 148 2.14 12.42 -5.54
CA TYR A 148 2.44 11.00 -5.57
C TYR A 148 1.20 10.12 -5.34
N LYS A 149 0.38 10.44 -4.34
CA LYS A 149 -0.87 9.71 -4.06
C LYS A 149 -1.79 9.71 -5.28
N LEU A 150 -2.04 10.87 -5.89
CA LEU A 150 -2.91 11.01 -7.06
C LEU A 150 -2.34 10.34 -8.30
N ILE A 151 -1.05 10.50 -8.58
CA ILE A 151 -0.39 9.83 -9.72
C ILE A 151 -0.54 8.31 -9.59
N GLY A 152 -0.32 7.76 -8.38
CA GLY A 152 -0.46 6.33 -8.10
C GLY A 152 -1.91 5.83 -8.16
N ALA A 153 -2.85 6.58 -7.60
CA ALA A 153 -4.27 6.22 -7.58
C ALA A 153 -4.89 6.32 -8.98
N THR A 154 -4.53 7.34 -9.76
CA THR A 154 -5.04 7.53 -11.12
C THR A 154 -4.33 6.69 -12.19
N LYS A 155 -3.29 5.94 -11.80
CA LYS A 155 -2.44 5.14 -12.70
C LYS A 155 -1.86 5.97 -13.84
N ASP A 156 -1.33 7.15 -13.53
CA ASP A 156 -0.79 8.07 -14.52
C ASP A 156 0.67 7.76 -14.87
N THR A 157 0.88 6.87 -15.84
CA THR A 157 2.19 6.38 -16.26
C THR A 157 3.06 7.43 -16.97
N VAL A 158 2.50 8.59 -17.36
CA VAL A 158 3.27 9.70 -17.94
C VAL A 158 4.32 10.21 -16.94
N PHE A 159 4.03 10.08 -15.64
CA PHE A 159 4.93 10.48 -14.57
C PHE A 159 5.92 9.41 -14.11
N SER A 160 5.87 8.19 -14.66
CA SER A 160 6.76 7.08 -14.24
C SER A 160 8.24 7.48 -14.20
N PRO A 161 8.82 8.15 -15.24
CA PRO A 161 10.22 8.57 -15.19
C PRO A 161 10.53 9.55 -14.05
N ALA A 162 9.59 10.45 -13.72
CA ALA A 162 9.79 11.47 -12.69
C ALA A 162 9.70 10.88 -11.27
N VAL A 163 8.70 10.02 -11.01
CA VAL A 163 8.53 9.38 -9.69
C VAL A 163 9.67 8.39 -9.40
N VAL A 164 10.07 7.57 -10.40
CA VAL A 164 11.20 6.64 -10.27
C VAL A 164 12.51 7.38 -10.02
N LYS A 165 12.76 8.51 -10.70
CA LYS A 165 13.97 9.29 -10.46
C LYS A 165 13.98 9.94 -9.06
N SER A 166 12.83 10.35 -8.56
CA SER A 166 12.73 11.05 -7.28
C SER A 166 12.81 10.13 -6.07
N ILE A 167 12.44 8.84 -6.17
CA ILE A 167 12.40 7.95 -4.99
C ILE A 167 13.75 7.81 -4.28
N GLY A 168 14.86 7.81 -5.01
CA GLY A 168 16.22 7.76 -4.43
C GLY A 168 16.70 9.09 -3.83
N ASN A 169 16.02 10.20 -4.14
CA ASN A 169 16.45 11.58 -3.85
C ASN A 169 15.41 12.37 -3.04
N GLU A 170 14.27 11.78 -2.71
CA GLU A 170 13.28 12.43 -1.85
C GLU A 170 13.91 12.61 -0.46
N GLY A 171 14.05 13.87 -0.06
CA GLY A 171 14.78 14.25 1.15
C GLY A 171 13.96 14.06 2.43
N ASP A 172 12.67 13.78 2.26
CA ASP A 172 11.71 13.63 3.34
C ASP A 172 11.08 12.22 3.31
N ASN A 173 11.18 11.50 4.42
CA ASN A 173 10.66 10.12 4.52
C ASN A 173 9.15 10.05 4.28
N TYR A 174 8.39 11.07 4.69
CA TYR A 174 6.94 11.06 4.55
C TYR A 174 6.53 11.16 3.08
N ALA A 175 7.06 12.15 2.34
CA ALA A 175 6.86 12.23 0.90
C ALA A 175 7.43 11.00 0.17
N GLY A 176 8.53 10.43 0.67
CA GLY A 176 9.17 9.22 0.16
C GLY A 176 8.24 8.00 0.17
N VAL A 177 7.47 7.79 1.24
CA VAL A 177 6.50 6.68 1.33
C VAL A 177 5.44 6.80 0.23
N TRP A 178 4.91 8.01 0.00
CA TRP A 178 3.92 8.22 -1.04
C TRP A 178 4.51 8.11 -2.44
N ASN A 179 5.76 8.53 -2.64
CA ASN A 179 6.48 8.29 -3.88
C ASN A 179 6.66 6.79 -4.13
N ALA A 180 7.04 6.01 -3.11
CA ALA A 180 7.16 4.56 -3.21
C ALA A 180 5.84 3.91 -3.60
N TYR A 181 4.73 4.36 -3.01
CA TYR A 181 3.38 3.99 -3.44
C TYR A 181 3.15 4.31 -4.92
N ALA A 182 3.43 5.54 -5.37
CA ALA A 182 3.24 5.92 -6.76
C ALA A 182 4.02 5.00 -7.71
N VAL A 183 5.31 4.80 -7.45
CA VAL A 183 6.19 3.91 -8.22
C VAL A 183 5.65 2.48 -8.24
N SER A 184 5.18 1.94 -7.10
CA SER A 184 4.62 0.58 -7.05
C SER A 184 3.35 0.44 -7.91
N GLN A 185 2.57 1.52 -8.06
CA GLN A 185 1.35 1.52 -8.87
C GLN A 185 1.62 1.69 -10.38
N ILE A 186 2.55 2.56 -10.78
CA ILE A 186 2.71 2.95 -12.21
C ILE A 186 4.01 2.50 -12.87
N ALA A 187 4.95 1.97 -12.10
CA ALA A 187 6.26 1.52 -12.55
C ALA A 187 6.61 0.16 -11.94
N ARG A 188 5.73 -0.83 -12.07
CA ARG A 188 5.85 -2.18 -11.45
C ARG A 188 7.17 -2.92 -11.72
N LYS A 189 7.97 -2.51 -12.70
CA LYS A 189 9.30 -3.08 -12.99
C LYS A 189 10.47 -2.34 -12.32
N ALA A 190 10.26 -1.16 -11.75
CA ALA A 190 11.25 -0.36 -11.01
C ALA A 190 11.50 -0.92 -9.59
N THR A 191 11.76 -2.23 -9.52
CA THR A 191 11.88 -2.97 -8.25
C THR A 191 13.21 -2.69 -7.57
N THR A 192 14.27 -2.39 -8.32
CA THR A 192 15.58 -2.04 -7.73
C THR A 192 15.50 -0.73 -6.96
N GLU A 193 14.80 0.26 -7.50
CA GLU A 193 14.65 1.57 -6.88
C GLU A 193 13.82 1.50 -5.59
N ILE A 194 12.73 0.73 -5.59
CA ILE A 194 11.95 0.47 -4.37
C ILE A 194 12.74 -0.36 -3.35
N PHE A 195 13.45 -1.39 -3.81
CA PHE A 195 14.30 -2.20 -2.94
C PHE A 195 15.35 -1.34 -2.22
N GLU A 196 16.03 -0.47 -2.97
CA GLU A 196 17.03 0.44 -2.41
C GLU A 196 16.42 1.48 -1.46
N TYR A 197 15.22 1.97 -1.78
CA TYR A 197 14.44 2.82 -0.87
C TYR A 197 14.16 2.12 0.47
N ILE A 198 13.60 0.90 0.44
CA ILE A 198 13.29 0.12 1.64
C ILE A 198 14.56 -0.09 2.47
N VAL A 199 15.66 -0.53 1.84
CA VAL A 199 16.93 -0.79 2.53
C VAL A 199 17.47 0.47 3.21
N LYS A 200 17.34 1.62 2.56
CA LYS A 200 17.89 2.89 3.04
C LYS A 200 17.03 3.51 4.15
N TYR A 201 15.71 3.52 3.99
CA TYR A 201 14.82 4.36 4.79
C TYR A 201 13.89 3.59 5.72
N GLU A 202 13.65 2.29 5.49
CA GLU A 202 12.76 1.52 6.35
C GLU A 202 13.50 0.73 7.44
N HIS A 203 12.76 0.51 8.53
CA HIS A 203 13.09 -0.45 9.56
C HIS A 203 12.22 -1.69 9.34
N PHE A 204 12.82 -2.88 9.25
CA PHE A 204 12.05 -4.11 8.95
C PHE A 204 10.98 -4.47 9.98
N GLY A 205 11.04 -3.91 11.20
CA GLY A 205 9.97 -4.06 12.20
C GLY A 205 8.76 -3.14 11.98
N ASP A 206 8.87 -2.17 11.08
CA ASP A 206 7.86 -1.15 10.80
C ASP A 206 7.89 -0.72 9.32
N ALA A 207 7.99 -1.72 8.44
CA ALA A 207 8.18 -1.52 7.01
C ALA A 207 6.83 -1.45 6.30
N HIS A 208 6.43 -0.26 5.86
CA HIS A 208 5.13 0.00 5.25
C HIS A 208 5.13 -0.26 3.73
N ILE A 209 6.29 -0.17 3.08
CA ILE A 209 6.44 -0.34 1.62
C ILE A 209 6.66 -1.79 1.22
N ILE A 210 7.16 -2.67 2.11
CA ILE A 210 7.38 -4.09 1.78
C ILE A 210 6.13 -4.78 1.19
N PRO A 211 4.91 -4.64 1.75
CA PRO A 211 3.72 -5.23 1.14
C PRO A 211 3.48 -4.75 -0.31
N LEU A 212 3.69 -3.45 -0.58
CA LEU A 212 3.56 -2.88 -1.92
C LEU A 212 4.64 -3.38 -2.87
N TYR A 213 5.88 -3.50 -2.37
CA TYR A 213 7.00 -4.06 -3.12
C TYR A 213 6.71 -5.50 -3.57
N LEU A 214 6.16 -6.34 -2.69
CA LEU A 214 5.82 -7.73 -3.02
C LEU A 214 4.68 -7.87 -4.04
N GLN A 215 3.88 -6.82 -4.25
CA GLN A 215 2.86 -6.76 -5.29
C GLN A 215 3.42 -6.30 -6.66
N MET A 216 4.69 -5.91 -6.75
CA MET A 216 5.33 -5.51 -8.01
C MET A 216 5.60 -6.72 -8.92
N ASP A 217 6.28 -6.51 -10.05
CA ASP A 217 6.60 -7.57 -11.00
C ASP A 217 7.55 -8.62 -10.37
N THR A 218 7.04 -9.84 -10.16
CA THR A 218 7.76 -10.91 -9.43
C THR A 218 9.10 -11.27 -10.06
N LEU A 219 9.20 -11.34 -11.40
CA LEU A 219 10.46 -11.62 -12.08
C LEU A 219 11.48 -10.50 -11.86
N SER A 220 11.03 -9.24 -11.92
CA SER A 220 11.86 -8.08 -11.61
C SER A 220 12.33 -8.08 -10.16
N ILE A 221 11.46 -8.40 -9.19
CA ILE A 221 11.82 -8.55 -7.76
C ILE A 221 12.90 -9.62 -7.61
N LEU A 222 12.71 -10.81 -8.19
CA LEU A 222 13.69 -11.89 -8.11
C LEU A 222 15.02 -11.51 -8.73
N ASN A 223 15.02 -10.86 -9.91
CA ASN A 223 16.24 -10.37 -10.54
C ASN A 223 16.98 -9.36 -9.67
N THR A 224 16.26 -8.45 -9.01
CA THR A 224 16.84 -7.51 -8.06
C THR A 224 17.43 -8.23 -6.85
N SER A 225 16.65 -9.11 -6.22
CA SER A 225 17.07 -9.84 -5.03
C SER A 225 18.28 -10.74 -5.28
N TYR A 226 18.33 -11.46 -6.40
CA TYR A 226 19.49 -12.28 -6.75
C TYR A 226 20.77 -11.48 -6.98
N ARG A 227 20.67 -10.23 -7.45
CA ARG A 227 21.83 -9.33 -7.52
C ARG A 227 22.24 -8.80 -6.14
N LYS A 228 21.28 -8.60 -5.24
CA LYS A 228 21.48 -7.94 -3.93
C LYS A 228 21.80 -8.91 -2.79
N ILE A 229 21.64 -10.22 -2.98
CA ILE A 229 21.91 -11.22 -1.94
C ILE A 229 23.39 -11.27 -1.50
N SER A 230 24.30 -10.87 -2.38
CA SER A 230 25.74 -10.77 -2.12
C SER A 230 26.21 -9.33 -1.87
N ASP A 231 25.29 -8.37 -1.69
CA ASP A 231 25.62 -6.96 -1.42
C ASP A 231 26.37 -6.82 -0.10
N THR A 232 27.26 -5.84 0.03
CA THR A 232 27.93 -5.52 1.30
C THR A 232 26.95 -5.05 2.39
N ASN A 233 25.82 -4.47 2.00
CA ASN A 233 24.81 -4.00 2.94
C ASN A 233 23.98 -5.17 3.50
N LYS A 234 24.11 -5.43 4.80
CA LYS A 234 23.40 -6.53 5.48
C LYS A 234 21.88 -6.43 5.41
N LYS A 235 21.30 -5.23 5.47
CA LYS A 235 19.84 -5.05 5.26
C LYS A 235 19.43 -5.48 3.86
N ALA A 236 20.23 -5.14 2.84
CA ALA A 236 19.98 -5.58 1.48
C ALA A 236 20.04 -7.11 1.36
N GLN A 237 21.05 -7.75 1.95
CA GLN A 237 21.14 -9.22 1.96
C GLN A 237 19.90 -9.86 2.60
N VAL A 238 19.43 -9.33 3.73
CA VAL A 238 18.23 -9.82 4.44
C VAL A 238 16.98 -9.69 3.57
N LEU A 239 16.69 -8.50 3.03
CA LEU A 239 15.51 -8.27 2.19
C LEU A 239 15.55 -9.15 0.93
N ALA A 240 16.73 -9.27 0.31
CA ALA A 240 16.93 -10.13 -0.85
C ALA A 240 16.64 -11.60 -0.52
N LEU A 241 17.19 -12.11 0.59
CA LEU A 241 17.01 -13.51 0.99
C LEU A 241 15.53 -13.83 1.23
N GLN A 242 14.83 -12.95 1.95
CA GLN A 242 13.41 -13.14 2.25
C GLN A 242 12.54 -13.06 1.00
N ALA A 243 12.82 -12.12 0.10
CA ALA A 243 12.11 -12.02 -1.18
C ALA A 243 12.36 -13.26 -2.07
N ILE A 244 13.60 -13.77 -2.13
CA ILE A 244 13.92 -15.02 -2.85
C ILE A 244 13.16 -16.20 -2.24
N ALA A 245 13.21 -16.35 -0.92
CA ALA A 245 12.55 -17.46 -0.22
C ALA A 245 11.03 -17.46 -0.39
N LEU A 246 10.42 -16.28 -0.42
CA LEU A 246 8.97 -16.12 -0.56
C LEU A 246 8.48 -16.31 -2.00
N LEU A 247 9.25 -15.88 -3.00
CA LEU A 247 8.76 -15.74 -4.38
C LEU A 247 9.34 -16.76 -5.37
N ASP A 248 10.52 -17.34 -5.11
CA ASP A 248 11.11 -18.33 -6.00
C ASP A 248 10.74 -19.74 -5.54
N SER A 249 9.98 -20.45 -6.37
CA SER A 249 9.51 -21.80 -6.09
C SER A 249 10.50 -22.90 -6.51
N SER A 250 11.69 -22.55 -7.02
CA SER A 250 12.74 -23.53 -7.37
C SER A 250 13.50 -24.03 -6.15
N GLU A 251 14.51 -24.89 -6.35
CA GLU A 251 15.40 -25.36 -5.28
C GLU A 251 16.52 -24.35 -4.94
N ARG A 252 16.72 -23.30 -5.76
CA ARG A 252 17.81 -22.33 -5.57
C ARG A 252 17.76 -21.58 -4.23
N PRO A 253 16.60 -21.14 -3.71
CA PRO A 253 16.52 -20.43 -2.43
C PRO A 253 17.19 -21.19 -1.29
N LEU A 254 17.04 -22.52 -1.26
CA LEU A 254 17.59 -23.36 -0.19
C LEU A 254 19.11 -23.21 -0.07
N THR A 255 19.83 -23.12 -1.18
CA THR A 255 21.28 -22.89 -1.19
C THR A 255 21.65 -21.56 -0.54
N TYR A 256 20.91 -20.49 -0.84
CA TYR A 256 21.16 -19.18 -0.24
C TYR A 256 20.80 -19.14 1.25
N ILE A 257 19.67 -19.76 1.61
CA ILE A 257 19.20 -19.83 3.00
C ILE A 257 20.20 -20.62 3.86
N THR A 258 20.62 -21.81 3.40
CA THR A 258 21.59 -22.64 4.14
C THR A 258 22.96 -21.97 4.24
N THR A 259 23.41 -21.29 3.17
CA THR A 259 24.62 -20.47 3.21
C THR A 259 24.50 -19.37 4.27
N ALA A 260 23.37 -18.65 4.32
CA ALA A 260 23.12 -17.61 5.32
C ALA A 260 23.08 -18.16 6.76
N LEU A 261 22.39 -19.28 7.00
CA LEU A 261 22.35 -19.96 8.31
C LEU A 261 23.75 -20.33 8.83
N ASN A 262 24.66 -20.69 7.92
CA ASN A 262 26.02 -21.08 8.27
C ASN A 262 26.96 -19.88 8.44
N THR A 263 26.85 -18.87 7.57
CA THR A 263 27.88 -17.83 7.40
C THR A 263 27.52 -16.45 7.95
N TRP A 264 26.24 -16.14 8.14
CA TRP A 264 25.85 -14.82 8.67
C TRP A 264 26.19 -14.69 10.15
N ASP A 265 26.40 -13.44 10.57
CA ASP A 265 26.56 -13.11 11.98
C ASP A 265 25.32 -13.53 12.77
N GLU A 266 25.52 -13.89 14.04
CA GLU A 266 24.47 -14.46 14.88
C GLU A 266 23.20 -13.59 14.95
N ASP A 267 23.38 -12.27 15.01
CA ASP A 267 22.28 -11.30 15.06
C ASP A 267 21.47 -11.24 13.74
N LEU A 268 22.05 -11.70 12.62
CA LEU A 268 21.38 -11.79 11.33
C LEU A 268 20.80 -13.18 11.03
N LYS A 269 21.30 -14.24 11.70
CA LYS A 269 20.83 -15.61 11.47
C LYS A 269 19.34 -15.79 11.72
N GLY A 270 18.74 -14.99 12.61
CA GLY A 270 17.28 -14.97 12.81
C GLY A 270 16.51 -14.71 11.52
N TYR A 271 17.00 -13.82 10.65
CA TYR A 271 16.37 -13.55 9.36
C TYR A 271 16.51 -14.72 8.37
N ALA A 272 17.62 -15.46 8.42
CA ALA A 272 17.79 -16.67 7.63
C ALA A 272 16.86 -17.79 8.09
N VAL A 273 16.64 -17.92 9.41
CA VAL A 273 15.62 -18.83 9.97
C VAL A 273 14.22 -18.43 9.49
N ALA A 274 13.88 -17.14 9.53
CA ALA A 274 12.60 -16.65 9.01
C ALA A 274 12.43 -16.96 7.51
N ALA A 275 13.46 -16.72 6.70
CA ALA A 275 13.47 -17.03 5.27
C ALA A 275 13.24 -18.54 5.02
N LEU A 276 13.84 -19.42 5.82
CA LEU A 276 13.57 -20.86 5.75
C LEU A 276 12.09 -21.19 5.99
N GLY A 277 11.46 -20.53 6.96
CA GLY A 277 10.02 -20.68 7.21
C GLY A 277 9.15 -20.18 6.05
N MET A 278 9.55 -19.09 5.38
CA MET A 278 8.85 -18.55 4.20
C MET A 278 8.94 -19.47 2.98
N TYR A 279 10.02 -20.24 2.85
CA TYR A 279 10.23 -21.17 1.74
C TYR A 279 9.29 -22.40 1.79
N GLN A 280 8.62 -22.66 2.93
CA GLN A 280 7.52 -23.64 3.10
C GLN A 280 7.82 -25.09 2.63
N LYS A 281 9.07 -25.56 2.71
CA LYS A 281 9.38 -26.99 2.54
C LYS A 281 8.98 -27.81 3.78
N SER A 282 8.67 -29.09 3.56
CA SER A 282 8.11 -30.00 4.57
C SER A 282 9.12 -30.60 5.55
N ASP A 283 10.41 -30.28 5.49
CA ASP A 283 11.41 -30.80 6.44
C ASP A 283 12.42 -29.71 6.81
N LEU A 284 12.03 -28.89 7.79
CA LEU A 284 12.85 -27.79 8.28
C LEU A 284 13.79 -28.24 9.40
N LEU A 285 13.45 -29.35 10.08
CA LEU A 285 14.15 -29.82 11.28
C LEU A 285 15.64 -30.07 11.04
N GLN A 286 16.01 -30.66 9.90
CA GLN A 286 17.42 -30.93 9.58
C GLN A 286 18.29 -29.66 9.56
N TYR A 287 17.72 -28.50 9.22
CA TYR A 287 18.42 -27.23 9.17
C TYR A 287 18.41 -26.48 10.50
N LEU A 288 17.31 -26.60 11.26
CA LEU A 288 17.10 -25.80 12.47
C LEU A 288 17.56 -26.49 13.75
N LYS A 289 17.58 -27.82 13.79
CA LYS A 289 18.03 -28.58 14.98
C LYS A 289 19.44 -28.19 15.45
N PRO A 290 20.46 -28.00 14.58
CA PRO A 290 21.79 -27.59 15.02
C PRO A 290 21.83 -26.20 15.67
N LEU A 291 20.86 -25.33 15.35
CA LEU A 291 20.79 -23.95 15.83
C LEU A 291 19.90 -23.79 17.07
N ALA A 292 19.11 -24.81 17.42
CA ALA A 292 18.09 -24.74 18.47
C ALA A 292 18.65 -24.51 19.89
N ALA A 293 19.92 -24.83 20.13
CA ALA A 293 20.59 -24.56 21.40
C ALA A 293 20.93 -23.07 21.59
N ASN A 294 20.88 -22.26 20.53
CA ASN A 294 21.17 -20.84 20.61
C ASN A 294 19.97 -20.08 21.21
N PRO A 295 20.12 -19.43 22.38
CA PRO A 295 19.00 -18.76 23.06
C PRO A 295 18.43 -17.57 22.28
N LYS A 296 19.24 -16.87 21.46
CA LYS A 296 18.77 -15.77 20.61
C LYS A 296 17.91 -16.27 19.45
N LEU A 297 18.25 -17.43 18.88
CA LEU A 297 17.55 -18.01 17.73
C LEU A 297 16.38 -18.90 18.14
N LYS A 298 16.39 -19.43 19.37
CA LYS A 298 15.38 -20.37 19.87
C LYS A 298 13.94 -19.86 19.68
N PRO A 299 13.56 -18.61 20.01
CA PRO A 299 12.18 -18.12 19.83
C PRO A 299 11.71 -18.20 18.37
N ILE A 300 12.54 -17.75 17.43
CA ILE A 300 12.18 -17.73 16.01
C ILE A 300 12.21 -19.13 15.38
N ILE A 301 13.11 -20.01 15.83
CA ILE A 301 13.12 -21.43 15.44
C ILE A 301 11.82 -22.11 15.86
N ILE A 302 11.38 -21.92 17.12
CA ILE A 302 10.12 -22.48 17.61
C ILE A 302 8.94 -21.96 16.77
N GLN A 303 8.90 -20.66 16.48
CA GLN A 303 7.83 -20.07 15.66
C GLN A 303 7.79 -20.69 14.26
N VAL A 304 8.93 -20.79 13.59
CA VAL A 304 9.02 -21.37 12.23
C VAL A 304 8.60 -22.83 12.21
N LEU A 305 9.09 -23.64 13.16
CA LEU A 305 8.77 -25.07 13.22
C LEU A 305 7.30 -25.33 13.58
N ARG A 306 6.69 -24.51 14.44
CA ARG A 306 5.25 -24.61 14.76
C ARG A 306 4.36 -24.37 13.54
N ASN A 307 4.79 -23.48 12.65
CA ASN A 307 4.08 -23.15 11.42
C ASN A 307 4.42 -24.10 10.25
N SER A 308 5.33 -25.05 10.45
CA SER A 308 5.64 -26.07 9.44
C SER A 308 4.46 -27.01 9.22
N SER A 309 4.34 -27.54 8.00
CA SER A 309 3.36 -28.57 7.66
C SER A 309 3.71 -29.96 8.25
N SER A 310 4.97 -30.17 8.65
CA SER A 310 5.49 -31.43 9.19
C SER A 310 5.15 -31.65 10.67
N ASN A 311 4.60 -32.82 10.99
CA ASN A 311 4.37 -33.23 12.39
C ASN A 311 5.69 -33.28 13.19
N ARG A 312 6.78 -33.76 12.58
CA ARG A 312 8.08 -33.88 13.26
C ARG A 312 8.66 -32.53 13.66
N ASP A 313 8.48 -31.53 12.79
CA ASP A 313 8.90 -30.15 13.07
C ASP A 313 8.11 -29.59 14.26
N ARG A 314 6.78 -29.77 14.26
CA ARG A 314 5.89 -29.30 15.33
C ARG A 314 6.16 -29.99 16.67
N GLU A 315 6.37 -31.30 16.68
CA GLU A 315 6.72 -32.07 17.88
C GLU A 315 8.04 -31.58 18.50
N PHE A 316 9.07 -31.36 17.67
CA PHE A 316 10.34 -30.81 18.14
C PHE A 316 10.20 -29.39 18.67
N ALA A 317 9.36 -28.54 18.06
CA ALA A 317 9.11 -27.21 18.58
C ALA A 317 8.47 -27.22 19.98
N ASN A 318 7.59 -28.19 20.25
CA ASN A 318 6.97 -28.36 21.55
C ASN A 318 7.99 -28.79 22.62
N SER A 319 8.88 -29.74 22.32
CA SER A 319 9.91 -30.17 23.27
C SER A 319 10.96 -29.10 23.58
N LEU A 320 11.13 -28.09 22.70
CA LEU A 320 11.97 -26.93 22.99
C LEU A 320 11.28 -25.89 23.89
N SER A 321 9.97 -25.95 24.03
CA SER A 321 9.16 -24.95 24.77
C SER A 321 8.89 -25.35 26.22
N GLU A 322 9.15 -26.62 26.56
CA GLU A 322 9.17 -27.19 27.90
C GLU A 322 10.51 -26.89 28.61
#